data_AF-C5M330-F1
#
_entry.id   AF-C5M330-F1
#
_cell.length_a   1.000
_cell.length_b   1.000
_cell.length_c   1.000
_cell.angle_alpha   90.00
_cell.angle_beta   90.00
_cell.angle_gamma   90.00
#
_symmetry.space_group_name_H-M   'P 1'
#
loop_
_entity.id
_entity.type
_entity.pdbx_description
1 polymer ?
#
loop_
_entity_poly.entity_id
_entity_poly.type
_entity_poly.pdbx_seq_one_letter_code
_entity_poly.pdbx_strand_id
1 'polypeptide(L)'
;MMSYQEIVPIGTSLIIGATCFGLGVIYGNWPFDLNTLWRHDVPNGFEDSLNYYKQWGNSPMYIHYTLHAVGILGLIGHFIKLYKPDEEAKYFEYGSLGLFMVGIIIYLTNLRTGVNSCVSGEWGEVDQQTGINVVAASQVMIIFVLLGVLVLQGGLYYAQWYDNKLKEEFYRQEAEEAALAAEKQAKQEHDIVVEEQKEEAKATGASKSGNKSAKKRKS
;
A
#
# COMPACT_ATOMS: atom_id res chain seq x y z
N MET A 1 2.49 6.10 -23.07
CA MET A 1 2.46 4.77 -22.42
C MET A 1 2.58 5.02 -20.93
N MET A 2 1.78 4.35 -20.10
CA MET A 2 1.82 4.51 -18.65
C MET A 2 3.10 3.85 -18.09
N SER A 3 3.82 4.53 -17.20
CA SER A 3 4.98 3.99 -16.51
C SER A 3 4.56 2.89 -15.53
N TYR A 4 5.43 1.91 -15.28
CA TYR A 4 5.16 0.85 -14.30
C TYR A 4 4.80 1.42 -12.91
N GLN A 5 5.50 2.49 -12.50
CA GLN A 5 5.25 3.15 -11.22
C GLN A 5 3.84 3.75 -11.10
N GLU A 6 3.23 4.12 -12.23
CA GLU A 6 1.86 4.64 -12.27
C GLU A 6 0.81 3.52 -12.19
N ILE A 7 1.20 2.28 -12.52
CA ILE A 7 0.32 1.10 -12.47
C ILE A 7 0.34 0.45 -11.07
N VAL A 8 1.44 0.58 -10.32
CA VAL A 8 1.56 0.00 -8.95
C VAL A 8 0.42 0.43 -8.01
N PRO A 9 0.00 1.71 -7.95
CA PRO A 9 -1.16 2.13 -7.16
C PRO A 9 -2.46 1.46 -7.58
N ILE A 10 -2.66 1.23 -8.89
CA ILE A 10 -3.82 0.50 -9.41
C ILE A 10 -3.80 -0.94 -8.86
N GLY A 11 -2.62 -1.58 -8.85
CA GLY A 11 -2.44 -2.89 -8.24
C GLY A 11 -2.87 -2.91 -6.77
N THR A 12 -2.42 -1.94 -5.97
CA THR A 12 -2.83 -1.81 -4.56
C THR A 12 -4.35 -1.61 -4.42
N SER A 13 -4.96 -0.75 -5.24
CA SER A 13 -6.41 -0.54 -5.20
C SER A 13 -7.21 -1.79 -5.56
N LEU A 14 -6.75 -2.58 -6.53
CA LEU A 14 -7.37 -3.86 -6.87
C LEU A 14 -7.30 -4.87 -5.74
N ILE A 15 -6.15 -4.98 -5.06
CA ILE A 15 -5.96 -5.87 -3.90
C ILE A 15 -6.92 -5.45 -2.76
N ILE A 16 -6.88 -4.17 -2.37
CA ILE A 16 -7.72 -3.66 -1.28
C ILE A 16 -9.20 -3.80 -1.62
N GLY A 17 -9.59 -3.41 -2.83
CA GLY A 17 -10.98 -3.51 -3.31
C GLY A 17 -11.50 -4.95 -3.28
N ALA A 18 -10.73 -5.90 -3.80
CA ALA A 18 -11.10 -7.31 -3.78
C ALA A 18 -11.17 -7.89 -2.36
N THR A 19 -10.23 -7.50 -1.49
CA THR A 19 -10.18 -7.95 -0.10
C THR A 19 -11.37 -7.42 0.71
N CYS A 20 -11.68 -6.13 0.58
CA CYS A 20 -12.84 -5.50 1.22
C CYS A 20 -14.16 -6.09 0.71
N PHE A 21 -14.26 -6.36 -0.59
CA PHE A 21 -15.42 -7.06 -1.16
C PHE A 21 -15.58 -8.46 -0.56
N GLY A 22 -14.49 -9.24 -0.49
CA GLY A 22 -14.50 -10.58 0.12
C GLY A 22 -14.93 -10.56 1.60
N LEU A 23 -14.39 -9.62 2.39
CA LEU A 23 -14.82 -9.40 3.78
C LEU A 23 -16.30 -9.00 3.87
N GLY A 24 -16.79 -8.17 2.94
CA GLY A 24 -18.20 -7.80 2.85
C GLY A 24 -19.11 -8.98 2.52
N VAL A 25 -18.69 -9.88 1.63
CA VAL A 25 -19.41 -11.13 1.35
C VAL A 25 -19.50 -11.98 2.61
N ILE A 26 -18.39 -12.15 3.35
CA ILE A 26 -18.37 -12.94 4.59
C ILE A 26 -19.24 -12.30 5.69
N TYR A 27 -19.24 -10.97 5.80
CA TYR A 27 -20.13 -10.27 6.72
C TYR A 27 -21.60 -10.59 6.48
N GLY A 28 -22.00 -10.81 5.21
CA GLY A 28 -23.35 -11.27 4.86
C GLY A 28 -23.70 -12.67 5.38
N ASN A 29 -22.70 -13.52 5.60
CA ASN A 29 -22.88 -14.89 6.10
C ASN A 29 -22.93 -14.94 7.63
N TRP A 30 -22.37 -13.91 8.29
CA TRP A 30 -22.20 -13.85 9.74
C TRP A 30 -23.46 -14.11 10.57
N PRO A 31 -24.66 -13.58 10.23
CA PRO A 31 -25.87 -13.83 11.02
C PRO A 31 -26.24 -15.31 11.12
N PHE A 32 -25.83 -16.13 10.14
CA PHE A 32 -26.12 -17.55 10.08
C PHE A 32 -25.03 -18.38 10.79
N ASP A 33 -23.76 -18.03 10.57
CA ASP A 33 -22.62 -18.71 11.18
C ASP A 33 -22.49 -18.44 12.70
N LEU A 34 -23.00 -17.30 13.18
CA LEU A 34 -22.94 -16.93 14.59
C LEU A 34 -23.65 -17.96 15.48
N ASN A 35 -24.80 -18.45 15.02
CA ASN A 35 -25.65 -19.39 15.77
C ASN A 35 -25.15 -20.83 15.70
N THR A 36 -24.23 -21.15 14.78
CA THR A 36 -23.60 -22.47 14.72
C THR A 36 -22.33 -22.52 15.57
N LEU A 37 -21.55 -21.43 15.59
CA LEU A 37 -20.24 -21.40 16.25
C LEU A 37 -20.25 -20.89 17.70
N TRP A 38 -21.07 -19.87 18.03
CA TRP A 38 -20.97 -19.19 19.33
C TRP A 38 -22.29 -19.10 20.11
N ARG A 39 -23.45 -19.21 19.44
CA ARG A 39 -24.77 -19.10 20.09
C ARG A 39 -25.61 -20.34 19.87
N HIS A 40 -25.49 -21.31 20.79
CA HIS A 40 -26.19 -22.59 20.71
C HIS A 40 -27.58 -22.58 21.35
N ASP A 41 -28.01 -21.44 21.91
CA ASP A 41 -29.30 -21.24 22.56
C ASP A 41 -30.41 -20.80 21.59
N VAL A 42 -30.03 -20.43 20.36
CA VAL A 42 -30.96 -19.98 19.32
C VAL A 42 -31.69 -21.18 18.71
N PRO A 43 -33.04 -21.23 18.78
CA PRO A 43 -33.81 -22.28 18.14
C PRO A 43 -33.55 -22.31 16.63
N ASN A 44 -33.35 -23.49 16.05
CA ASN A 44 -33.14 -23.71 14.62
C ASN A 44 -31.89 -23.04 14.00
N GLY A 45 -30.93 -22.57 14.81
CA GLY A 45 -29.74 -21.88 14.29
C GLY A 45 -28.92 -22.70 13.28
N PHE A 46 -28.86 -24.03 13.47
CA PHE A 46 -28.21 -24.93 12.52
C PHE A 46 -28.98 -25.10 11.23
N GLU A 47 -30.29 -25.31 11.31
CA GLU A 47 -31.19 -25.41 10.16
C GLU A 47 -31.18 -24.12 9.32
N ASP A 48 -31.17 -22.95 9.96
CA ASP A 48 -31.10 -21.66 9.28
C ASP A 48 -29.79 -21.51 8.50
N SER A 49 -28.66 -21.90 9.11
CA SER A 49 -27.35 -21.91 8.44
C SER A 49 -27.31 -22.90 7.27
N LEU A 50 -27.84 -24.12 7.45
CA LEU A 50 -27.96 -25.10 6.38
C LEU A 50 -28.78 -24.56 5.20
N ASN A 51 -29.95 -23.98 5.48
CA ASN A 51 -30.85 -23.43 4.46
C ASN A 51 -30.20 -22.26 3.72
N TYR A 52 -29.48 -21.41 4.45
CA TYR A 52 -28.70 -20.33 3.88
C TYR A 52 -27.66 -20.85 2.87
N TYR A 53 -26.83 -21.80 3.27
CA TYR A 53 -25.80 -22.37 2.39
C TYR A 53 -26.38 -23.16 1.22
N LYS A 54 -27.52 -23.85 1.41
CA LYS A 54 -28.29 -24.45 0.31
C LYS A 54 -28.78 -23.40 -0.69
N GLN A 55 -29.30 -22.27 -0.22
CA GLN A 55 -29.76 -21.18 -1.07
C GLN A 55 -28.60 -20.57 -1.84
N TRP A 56 -27.46 -20.33 -1.18
CA TRP A 56 -26.26 -19.80 -1.82
C TRP A 56 -25.71 -20.76 -2.88
N GLY A 57 -25.63 -22.07 -2.58
CA GLY A 57 -25.16 -23.09 -3.53
C GLY A 57 -26.08 -23.29 -4.75
N ASN A 58 -27.40 -23.10 -4.58
CA ASN A 58 -28.38 -23.17 -5.67
C ASN A 58 -28.60 -21.81 -6.36
N SER A 59 -27.86 -20.78 -5.99
CA SER A 59 -28.02 -19.45 -6.54
C SER A 59 -27.63 -19.44 -8.03
N PRO A 60 -28.24 -18.58 -8.86
CA PRO A 60 -27.86 -18.47 -10.26
C PRO A 60 -26.37 -18.21 -10.45
N MET A 61 -25.77 -18.88 -11.43
CA MET A 61 -24.32 -18.95 -11.63
C MET A 61 -23.62 -17.56 -11.74
N TYR A 62 -24.32 -16.53 -12.23
CA TYR A 62 -23.78 -15.18 -12.33
C TYR A 62 -23.44 -14.55 -10.97
N ILE A 63 -24.06 -14.99 -9.88
CA ILE A 63 -23.73 -14.57 -8.51
C ILE A 63 -22.33 -15.07 -8.15
N HIS A 64 -22.07 -16.36 -8.42
CA HIS A 64 -20.75 -16.93 -8.21
C HIS A 64 -19.70 -16.29 -9.12
N TYR A 65 -20.02 -16.00 -10.38
CA TYR A 65 -19.09 -15.33 -11.29
C TYR A 65 -18.66 -13.95 -10.80
N THR A 66 -19.55 -13.21 -10.14
CA THR A 66 -19.20 -11.92 -9.54
C THR A 66 -18.11 -12.08 -8.48
N LEU A 67 -18.27 -13.05 -7.57
CA LEU A 67 -17.27 -13.32 -6.52
C LEU A 67 -15.91 -13.71 -7.12
N HIS A 68 -15.91 -14.63 -8.09
CA HIS A 68 -14.66 -15.08 -8.72
C HIS A 68 -14.00 -13.97 -9.53
N ALA A 69 -14.77 -13.15 -10.25
CA ALA A 69 -14.25 -12.02 -11.02
C ALA A 69 -13.54 -11.02 -10.11
N VAL A 70 -14.14 -10.66 -8.97
CA VAL A 70 -13.51 -9.75 -8.00
C VAL A 70 -12.28 -10.39 -7.36
N GLY A 71 -12.32 -11.69 -7.05
CA GLY A 71 -11.14 -12.42 -6.58
C GLY A 71 -9.99 -12.43 -7.58
N ILE A 72 -10.29 -12.62 -8.88
CA ILE A 72 -9.31 -12.54 -9.97
C ILE A 72 -8.74 -11.14 -10.12
N LEU A 73 -9.55 -10.08 -9.96
CA LEU A 73 -9.06 -8.71 -9.94
C LEU A 73 -8.04 -8.48 -8.81
N GLY A 74 -8.30 -9.05 -7.62
CA GLY A 74 -7.34 -9.05 -6.51
C GLY A 74 -6.02 -9.74 -6.87
N LEU A 75 -6.07 -10.91 -7.51
CA LEU A 75 -4.88 -11.61 -8.01
C LEU A 75 -4.11 -10.82 -9.07
N ILE A 76 -4.82 -10.19 -10.00
CA ILE A 76 -4.21 -9.29 -10.99
C ILE A 76 -3.47 -8.15 -10.28
N GLY A 77 -4.07 -7.57 -9.24
CA GLY A 77 -3.42 -6.55 -8.41
C GLY A 77 -2.11 -7.03 -7.79
N HIS A 78 -2.10 -8.25 -7.22
CA HIS A 78 -0.86 -8.85 -6.70
C HIS A 78 0.19 -9.06 -7.80
N PHE A 79 -0.19 -9.60 -8.96
CA PHE A 79 0.76 -9.85 -10.04
C PHE A 79 1.33 -8.56 -10.65
N ILE A 80 0.55 -7.48 -10.69
CA ILE A 80 1.03 -6.16 -11.08
C ILE A 80 2.20 -5.74 -10.18
N LYS A 81 2.05 -5.83 -8.86
CA LYS A 81 3.08 -5.39 -7.90
C LYS A 81 4.29 -6.32 -7.85
N LEU A 82 4.13 -7.58 -8.25
CA LEU A 82 5.18 -8.59 -8.27
C LEU A 82 6.04 -8.58 -9.54
N TYR A 83 5.66 -7.86 -10.59
CA TYR A 83 6.40 -7.88 -11.86
C TYR A 83 7.80 -7.26 -11.73
N LYS A 84 7.92 -6.15 -11.00
CA LYS A 84 9.20 -5.53 -10.61
C LYS A 84 9.10 -5.10 -9.14
N PRO A 85 9.31 -6.04 -8.21
CA PRO A 85 9.14 -5.78 -6.80
C PRO A 85 10.30 -4.92 -6.29
N ASP A 86 9.96 -3.95 -5.45
CA ASP A 86 10.95 -3.17 -4.72
C ASP A 86 11.64 -4.06 -3.66
N GLU A 87 12.96 -3.95 -3.52
CA GLU A 87 13.78 -4.78 -2.61
C GLU A 87 13.29 -4.69 -1.15
N GLU A 88 12.80 -3.53 -0.73
CA GLU A 88 12.34 -3.23 0.63
C GLU A 88 10.88 -3.65 0.82
N ALA A 89 10.07 -3.61 -0.25
CA ALA A 89 8.66 -3.98 -0.21
C ALA A 89 8.37 -5.47 -0.50
N LYS A 90 9.29 -6.19 -1.14
CA LYS A 90 9.02 -7.53 -1.72
C LYS A 90 8.41 -8.53 -0.72
N TYR A 91 8.88 -8.53 0.53
CA TYR A 91 8.36 -9.46 1.55
C TYR A 91 6.94 -9.13 1.99
N PHE A 92 6.56 -7.85 2.03
CA PHE A 92 5.18 -7.44 2.29
C PHE A 92 4.26 -7.89 1.15
N GLU A 93 4.71 -7.75 -0.11
CA GLU A 93 3.93 -8.20 -1.28
C GLU A 93 3.78 -9.72 -1.34
N TYR A 94 4.86 -10.46 -1.12
CA TYR A 94 4.82 -11.93 -1.09
C TYR A 94 3.96 -12.44 0.06
N GLY A 95 4.07 -11.86 1.24
CA GLY A 95 3.23 -12.21 2.38
C GLY A 95 1.76 -11.91 2.11
N SER A 96 1.46 -10.77 1.48
CA SER A 96 0.11 -10.37 1.14
C SER A 96 -0.50 -11.30 0.09
N LEU A 97 0.23 -11.63 -0.99
CA LEU A 97 -0.22 -12.64 -1.95
C LEU A 97 -0.41 -14.00 -1.27
N GLY A 98 0.51 -14.41 -0.41
CA GLY A 98 0.45 -15.69 0.31
C GLY A 98 -0.84 -15.81 1.12
N LEU A 99 -1.19 -14.79 1.91
CA LEU A 99 -2.44 -14.76 2.67
C LEU A 99 -3.68 -14.77 1.76
N PHE A 100 -3.65 -14.01 0.66
CA PHE A 100 -4.75 -14.00 -0.31
C PHE A 100 -4.94 -15.39 -0.95
N MET A 101 -3.85 -16.06 -1.30
CA MET A 101 -3.87 -17.43 -1.82
C MET A 101 -4.39 -18.44 -0.79
N VAL A 102 -4.02 -18.33 0.47
CA VAL A 102 -4.59 -19.16 1.55
C VAL A 102 -6.10 -18.97 1.62
N GLY A 103 -6.60 -17.74 1.52
CA GLY A 103 -8.04 -17.46 1.45
C GLY A 103 -8.72 -18.15 0.27
N ILE A 104 -8.13 -18.11 -0.92
CA ILE A 104 -8.63 -18.82 -2.11
C ILE A 104 -8.64 -20.33 -1.89
N ILE A 105 -7.59 -20.89 -1.31
CA ILE A 105 -7.49 -22.33 -1.05
C ILE A 105 -8.61 -22.76 -0.09
N ILE A 106 -8.77 -22.08 1.04
CA ILE A 106 -9.83 -22.39 2.01
C ILE A 106 -11.22 -22.26 1.37
N TYR A 107 -11.42 -21.23 0.55
CA TYR A 107 -12.66 -21.06 -0.23
C TYR A 107 -12.95 -22.28 -1.12
N LEU A 108 -11.96 -22.73 -1.90
CA LEU A 108 -12.13 -23.84 -2.84
C LEU A 108 -12.28 -25.19 -2.14
N THR A 109 -11.44 -25.48 -1.14
CA THR A 109 -11.37 -26.81 -0.53
C THR A 109 -12.44 -27.01 0.54
N ASN A 110 -12.72 -25.98 1.34
CA ASN A 110 -13.61 -26.11 2.49
C ASN A 110 -14.98 -25.52 2.18
N LEU A 111 -15.04 -24.25 1.75
CA LEU A 111 -16.33 -23.56 1.61
C LEU A 111 -17.13 -24.10 0.43
N ARG A 112 -16.54 -24.21 -0.77
CA ARG A 112 -17.23 -24.76 -1.95
C ARG A 112 -17.65 -26.21 -1.71
N THR A 113 -16.75 -27.04 -1.17
CA THR A 113 -17.05 -28.44 -0.88
C THR A 113 -18.16 -28.57 0.16
N GLY A 114 -18.08 -27.84 1.26
CA GLY A 114 -19.11 -27.88 2.30
C GLY A 114 -20.47 -27.38 1.82
N VAL A 115 -20.50 -26.38 0.94
CA VAL A 115 -21.76 -25.91 0.33
C VAL A 115 -22.35 -26.94 -0.62
N ASN A 116 -21.53 -27.68 -1.37
CA ASN A 116 -22.04 -28.82 -2.14
C ASN A 116 -22.63 -29.90 -1.22
N SER A 117 -22.01 -30.17 -0.07
CA SER A 117 -22.55 -31.09 0.94
C SER A 117 -23.88 -30.59 1.51
N CYS A 118 -24.02 -29.27 1.75
CA CYS A 118 -25.31 -28.68 2.12
C CYS A 118 -26.40 -28.97 1.08
N VAL A 119 -26.08 -28.86 -0.21
CA VAL A 119 -27.05 -29.09 -1.30
C VAL A 119 -27.36 -30.57 -1.51
N SER A 120 -26.34 -31.43 -1.52
CA SER A 120 -26.47 -32.86 -1.81
C SER A 120 -26.94 -33.70 -0.61
N GLY A 121 -26.70 -33.23 0.61
CA GLY A 121 -26.89 -34.00 1.84
C GLY A 121 -25.77 -35.01 2.11
N GLU A 122 -24.73 -35.04 1.27
CA GLU A 122 -23.60 -35.97 1.38
C GLU A 122 -22.47 -35.36 2.20
N TRP A 123 -22.35 -35.77 3.46
CA TRP A 123 -21.36 -35.25 4.42
C TRP A 123 -20.14 -36.18 4.62
N GLY A 124 -20.14 -37.36 3.99
CA GLY A 124 -19.05 -38.32 4.11
C GLY A 124 -18.96 -38.91 5.51
N GLU A 125 -17.78 -38.80 6.15
CA GLU A 125 -17.51 -39.37 7.47
C GLU A 125 -18.00 -38.49 8.64
N VAL A 126 -18.39 -37.25 8.38
CA VAL A 126 -18.87 -36.33 9.41
C VAL A 126 -20.39 -36.20 9.35
N ASP A 127 -21.01 -35.95 10.51
CA ASP A 127 -22.42 -35.59 10.55
C ASP A 127 -22.64 -34.16 10.00
N GLN A 128 -23.88 -33.88 9.60
CA GLN A 128 -24.26 -32.59 9.03
C GLN A 128 -23.93 -31.40 9.94
N GLN A 129 -24.13 -31.53 11.26
CA GLN A 129 -23.95 -30.44 12.20
C GLN A 129 -22.46 -30.08 12.32
N THR A 130 -21.61 -31.11 12.44
CA THR A 130 -20.15 -30.95 12.39
C THR A 130 -19.70 -30.35 11.07
N GLY A 131 -20.25 -30.81 9.94
CA GLY A 131 -19.94 -30.27 8.62
C GLY A 131 -20.27 -28.78 8.47
N ILE A 132 -21.43 -28.33 8.94
CA ILE A 132 -21.82 -26.91 8.95
C ILE A 132 -20.87 -26.09 9.83
N ASN A 133 -20.47 -26.61 11.00
CA ASN A 133 -19.50 -25.94 11.85
C ASN A 133 -18.14 -25.75 11.17
N VAL A 134 -17.68 -26.74 10.37
CA VAL A 134 -16.46 -26.62 9.57
C VAL A 134 -16.59 -25.55 8.49
N VAL A 135 -17.77 -25.44 7.86
CA VAL A 135 -18.06 -24.37 6.89
C VAL A 135 -17.98 -23.00 7.55
N ALA A 136 -18.69 -22.80 8.66
CA ALA A 136 -18.70 -21.56 9.42
C ALA A 136 -17.29 -21.19 9.92
N ALA A 137 -16.54 -22.15 10.47
CA ALA A 137 -15.17 -21.95 10.91
C ALA A 137 -14.23 -21.55 9.75
N SER A 138 -14.47 -22.09 8.55
CA SER A 138 -13.71 -21.73 7.35
C SER A 138 -13.93 -20.27 6.95
N GLN A 139 -15.13 -19.73 7.12
CA GLN A 139 -15.37 -18.29 6.92
C GLN A 139 -14.52 -17.45 7.87
N VAL A 140 -14.46 -17.84 9.15
CA VAL A 140 -13.65 -17.15 10.16
C VAL A 140 -12.16 -17.19 9.81
N MET A 141 -11.65 -18.34 9.34
CA MET A 141 -10.27 -18.43 8.86
C MET A 141 -10.02 -17.49 7.69
N ILE A 142 -10.96 -17.39 6.73
CA ILE A 142 -10.85 -16.46 5.60
C ILE A 142 -10.83 -15.00 6.10
N ILE A 143 -11.64 -14.64 7.11
CA ILE A 143 -11.60 -13.29 7.72
C ILE A 143 -10.19 -12.97 8.20
N PHE A 144 -9.56 -13.86 8.97
CA PHE A 144 -8.23 -13.60 9.53
C PHE A 144 -7.16 -13.39 8.45
N VAL A 145 -7.16 -14.21 7.40
CA VAL A 145 -6.17 -14.07 6.32
C VAL A 145 -6.43 -12.83 5.46
N LEU A 146 -7.69 -12.48 5.17
CA LEU A 146 -8.03 -11.26 4.43
C LEU A 146 -7.77 -9.99 5.25
N LEU A 147 -8.01 -10.00 6.56
CA LEU A 147 -7.57 -8.91 7.44
C LEU A 147 -6.04 -8.79 7.44
N GLY A 148 -5.32 -9.91 7.45
CA GLY A 148 -3.86 -9.91 7.30
C GLY A 148 -3.40 -9.29 5.97
N VAL A 149 -4.12 -9.52 4.87
CA VAL A 149 -3.87 -8.84 3.58
C VAL A 149 -4.00 -7.32 3.74
N LEU A 150 -5.08 -6.83 4.37
CA LEU A 150 -5.28 -5.40 4.60
C LEU A 150 -4.20 -4.80 5.51
N VAL A 151 -3.79 -5.52 6.57
CA VAL A 151 -2.72 -5.09 7.47
C VAL A 151 -1.40 -4.97 6.73
N LEU A 152 -1.04 -5.94 5.88
CA LEU A 152 0.20 -5.89 5.10
C LEU A 152 0.17 -4.76 4.06
N GLN A 153 -0.95 -4.58 3.33
CA GLN A 153 -1.07 -3.50 2.35
C GLN A 153 -1.10 -2.12 3.01
N GLY A 154 -1.78 -1.98 4.14
CA GLY A 154 -1.81 -0.74 4.93
C GLY A 154 -0.46 -0.42 5.58
N GLY A 155 0.24 -1.45 6.09
CA GLY A 155 1.58 -1.32 6.65
C GLY A 155 2.61 -0.90 5.58
N LEU A 156 2.52 -1.50 4.39
CA LEU A 156 3.37 -1.09 3.26
C LEU A 156 3.09 0.35 2.83
N TYR A 157 1.82 0.75 2.74
CA TYR A 157 1.46 2.14 2.45
C TYR A 157 2.03 3.11 3.50
N TYR A 158 1.93 2.77 4.78
CA TYR A 158 2.49 3.59 5.86
C TYR A 158 4.01 3.72 5.77
N ALA A 159 4.71 2.61 5.52
CA ALA A 159 6.16 2.59 5.35
C ALA A 159 6.59 3.49 4.17
N GLN A 160 5.95 3.33 3.01
CA GLN A 160 6.23 4.14 1.83
C GLN A 160 5.93 5.63 2.05
N TRP A 161 4.82 5.94 2.73
CA TRP A 161 4.47 7.32 3.06
C TRP A 161 5.52 7.96 3.99
N TYR A 162 5.98 7.22 5.00
CA TYR A 162 6.99 7.67 5.94
C TYR A 162 8.35 7.89 5.25
N ASP A 163 8.79 6.97 4.40
CA ASP A 163 10.05 7.10 3.66
C ASP A 163 10.02 8.27 2.67
N ASN A 164 8.89 8.49 2.01
CA ASN A 164 8.70 9.62 1.12
C ASN A 164 8.77 10.95 1.88
N LYS A 165 8.18 11.01 3.09
CA LYS A 165 8.28 12.18 3.97
C LYS A 165 9.73 12.49 4.34
N LEU A 166 10.49 11.48 4.72
CA LEU A 166 11.89 11.66 5.12
C LEU A 166 12.78 12.12 3.95
N LYS A 167 12.58 11.57 2.75
CA LYS A 167 13.27 12.00 1.53
C LYS A 167 12.96 13.44 1.16
N GLU A 168 11.70 13.86 1.27
CA GLU A 168 11.28 15.24 1.01
C GLU A 168 11.97 16.23 1.96
N GLU A 169 12.07 15.89 3.25
CA GLU A 169 12.76 16.72 4.25
C GLU A 169 14.27 16.81 3.97
N PHE A 170 14.91 15.70 3.60
CA PHE A 170 16.31 15.67 3.24
C PHE A 170 16.62 16.56 2.03
N TYR A 171 15.85 16.45 0.94
CA TYR A 171 16.04 17.29 -0.25
C TYR A 171 15.75 18.76 0.02
N ARG A 172 14.82 19.09 0.92
CA ARG A 172 14.59 20.47 1.34
C ARG A 172 15.79 21.04 2.07
N GLN A 173 16.38 20.29 3.00
CA GLN A 173 17.59 20.71 3.71
C GLN A 173 18.78 20.89 2.74
N GLU A 174 18.98 19.95 1.82
CA GLU A 174 20.06 20.03 0.83
C GLU A 174 19.90 21.27 -0.08
N ALA A 175 18.66 21.59 -0.48
CA ALA A 175 18.37 22.80 -1.26
C ALA A 175 18.60 24.09 -0.46
N GLU A 176 18.23 24.12 0.82
CA GLU A 176 18.49 25.26 1.72
C GLU A 176 20.00 25.46 1.95
N GLU A 177 20.75 24.39 2.16
CA GLU A 177 22.21 24.44 2.30
C GLU A 177 22.90 24.88 1.00
N ALA A 178 22.46 24.38 -0.15
CA ALA A 178 22.97 24.81 -1.45
C ALA A 178 22.67 26.29 -1.72
N ALA A 179 21.47 26.77 -1.37
CA ALA A 179 21.10 28.18 -1.49
C ALA A 179 21.94 29.08 -0.56
N LEU A 180 22.16 28.66 0.69
CA LEU A 180 23.04 29.36 1.64
C LEU A 180 24.50 29.37 1.18
N ALA A 181 24.99 28.28 0.57
CA ALA A 181 26.33 28.21 0.00
C ALA A 181 26.47 29.14 -1.21
N ALA A 182 25.48 29.16 -2.11
CA ALA A 182 25.45 30.09 -3.24
C ALA A 182 25.37 31.56 -2.79
N GLU A 183 24.60 31.87 -1.75
CA GLU A 183 24.53 33.23 -1.18
C GLU A 183 25.87 33.65 -0.55
N LYS A 184 26.55 32.74 0.16
CA LYS A 184 27.88 32.99 0.71
C LYS A 184 28.92 33.20 -0.39
N GLN A 185 28.89 32.41 -1.46
CA GLN A 185 29.77 32.59 -2.62
C GLN A 185 29.52 33.93 -3.32
N ALA A 186 28.25 34.30 -3.54
CA ALA A 186 27.90 35.59 -4.15
C ALA A 186 28.34 36.79 -3.29
N LYS A 187 28.23 36.70 -1.96
CA LYS A 187 28.76 37.73 -1.05
C LYS A 187 30.28 37.81 -1.07
N GLN A 188 30.99 36.67 -1.10
CA GLN A 188 32.45 36.65 -1.21
C GLN A 188 32.93 37.25 -2.53
N GLU A 189 32.31 36.90 -3.66
CA GLU A 189 32.63 37.50 -4.96
C GLU A 189 32.38 39.00 -4.97
N HIS A 190 31.24 39.44 -4.42
CA HIS A 190 30.94 40.87 -4.29
C HIS A 190 31.97 41.60 -3.42
N ASP A 191 32.37 41.03 -2.29
CA ASP A 191 33.34 41.64 -1.38
C ASP A 191 34.75 41.71 -2.01
N ILE A 192 35.16 40.71 -2.79
CA ILE A 192 36.43 40.72 -3.56
C ILE A 192 36.44 41.83 -4.61
N VAL A 193 35.36 41.97 -5.38
CA VAL A 193 35.23 43.03 -6.40
C VAL A 193 35.25 44.41 -5.77
N VAL A 194 34.62 44.57 -4.59
CA VAL A 194 34.62 45.84 -3.85
C VAL A 194 36.01 46.18 -3.28
N GLU A 195 36.79 45.18 -2.85
CA GLU A 195 38.18 45.39 -2.42
C GLU A 195 39.11 45.75 -3.60
N GLU A 196 39.04 45.04 -4.73
CA GLU A 196 39.84 45.36 -5.92
C GLU A 196 39.56 46.79 -6.42
N GLN A 197 38.29 47.21 -6.44
CA GLN A 197 37.93 48.59 -6.81
C GLN A 197 38.47 49.63 -5.82
N LYS A 198 38.54 49.30 -4.52
CA LYS A 198 39.14 50.18 -3.50
C LYS A 198 40.67 50.25 -3.63
N GLU A 199 41.33 49.15 -3.99
CA GLU A 199 42.78 49.13 -4.24
C GLU A 199 43.14 49.90 -5.51
N GLU A 200 42.39 49.74 -6.61
CA GLU A 200 42.59 50.53 -7.83
C GLU A 200 42.36 52.03 -7.59
N ALA A 201 41.36 52.39 -6.78
CA ALA A 201 41.12 53.78 -6.38
C ALA A 201 42.26 54.36 -5.51
N LYS A 202 42.89 53.54 -4.64
CA LYS A 202 44.08 53.94 -3.87
C LYS A 202 45.33 54.08 -4.77
N ALA A 203 45.54 53.17 -5.72
CA ALA A 203 46.67 53.21 -6.64
C ALA A 203 46.62 54.43 -7.58
N THR A 204 45.43 54.76 -8.10
CA THR A 204 45.21 55.99 -8.89
C THR A 204 45.30 57.27 -8.06
N GLY A 205 44.95 57.21 -6.76
CA GLY A 205 45.18 58.30 -5.80
C GLY A 205 46.65 58.58 -5.49
N ALA A 206 47.48 57.54 -5.36
CA ALA A 206 48.92 57.67 -5.11
C ALA A 206 49.69 58.29 -6.30
N SER A 207 49.26 57.99 -7.53
CA SER A 207 49.84 58.57 -8.76
C SER A 207 49.68 60.10 -8.86
N LYS A 208 48.63 60.68 -8.26
CA LYS A 208 48.43 62.14 -8.22
C LYS A 208 49.30 62.89 -7.19
N SER A 209 49.88 62.20 -6.21
CA SER A 209 50.71 62.82 -5.17
C SER A 209 52.17 63.03 -5.61
N GLY A 210 52.74 62.09 -6.38
CA GLY A 210 54.13 62.14 -6.85
C GLY A 210 54.43 63.27 -7.85
N ASN A 211 53.42 63.75 -8.60
CA ASN A 211 53.65 64.70 -9.68
C ASN A 211 53.56 66.19 -9.27
N LYS A 212 53.19 66.50 -8.02
CA LYS A 212 53.14 67.90 -7.52
C LYS A 212 54.49 68.43 -7.01
N SER A 213 55.45 67.56 -6.70
CA SER A 213 56.78 67.98 -6.18
C SER A 213 57.74 68.45 -7.29
N ALA A 214 57.62 67.92 -8.51
CA ALA A 214 58.55 68.22 -9.60
C ALA A 214 58.30 69.57 -10.32
N LYS A 215 57.12 70.18 -10.16
CA LYS A 215 56.73 71.38 -10.93
C LYS A 215 57.07 72.73 -10.25
N LYS A 216 57.61 72.72 -9.02
CA LYS A 216 57.93 73.96 -8.27
C LYS A 216 59.41 74.41 -8.34
N ARG A 217 60.21 73.82 -9.23
CA ARG A 217 61.59 74.23 -9.56
C ARG A 217 61.72 74.55 -11.05
N LYS A 218 61.03 75.60 -11.53
CA LYS A 218 61.32 76.31 -12.80
C LYS A 218 60.29 77.41 -13.00
N SER A 219 60.52 78.55 -12.36
CA SER A 219 60.24 79.92 -12.83
C SER A 219 60.53 80.89 -11.69
#